data_AF-A0A849DNR7-F1
#
_entry.id   AF-A0A849DNR7-F1
#
_cell.length_a   1.000
_cell.length_b   1.000
_cell.length_c   1.000
_cell.angle_alpha   90.00
_cell.angle_beta   90.00
_cell.angle_gamma   90.00
#
_symmetry.space_group_name_H-M   'P 1'
#
loop_
_entity.id
_entity.type
_entity.pdbx_description
1 polymer ?
#
loop_
_entity_poly.entity_id
_entity_poly.type
_entity_poly.pdbx_seq_one_letter_code
_entity_poly.pdbx_strand_id
1 'polypeptide(L)'
;MGGDWATAWTAALDELEADVTEVEQLLADDHRQRDHAIADGWKPPAGIGPLPLDLRPRADAILGRQLAAAKAVTLALATTRKQARVASKIEAGQQGAARPAYIDCAM
;
A
#
# COMPACT_ATOMS: atom_id res chain seq x y z
N MET A 1 -26.31 28.21 12.29
CA MET A 1 -25.81 27.69 10.99
C MET A 1 -24.34 27.27 11.05
N GLY A 2 -23.89 26.61 12.13
CA GLY A 2 -22.52 26.09 12.25
C GLY A 2 -22.43 24.56 12.27
N GLY A 3 -23.57 23.87 12.37
CA GLY A 3 -23.61 22.41 12.43
C GLY A 3 -23.45 21.75 11.07
N ASP A 4 -24.03 22.34 10.02
CA ASP A 4 -24.11 21.72 8.69
C ASP A 4 -22.73 21.48 8.05
N TRP A 5 -21.84 22.47 8.16
CA TRP A 5 -20.47 22.35 7.65
C TRP A 5 -19.58 21.43 8.51
N ALA A 6 -19.77 21.43 9.84
CA ALA A 6 -19.06 20.51 10.73
C ALA A 6 -19.49 19.06 10.46
N THR A 7 -20.78 18.81 10.22
CA THR A 7 -21.30 17.51 9.81
C THR A 7 -20.75 17.08 8.45
N ALA A 8 -20.64 18.00 7.48
CA ALA A 8 -20.03 17.72 6.18
C ALA A 8 -18.55 17.32 6.31
N TRP A 9 -17.78 17.99 7.18
CA TRP A 9 -16.39 17.60 7.47
C TRP A 9 -16.30 16.26 8.17
N THR A 10 -17.19 15.96 9.12
CA THR A 10 -17.23 14.65 9.78
C THR A 10 -17.48 13.55 8.76
N ALA A 11 -18.48 13.71 7.88
CA ALA A 11 -18.78 12.73 6.83
C ALA A 11 -17.60 12.51 5.87
N ALA A 12 -16.93 13.60 5.46
CA ALA A 12 -15.75 13.50 4.60
C ALA A 12 -14.57 12.79 5.28
N LEU A 13 -14.38 12.97 6.59
CA LEU A 13 -13.37 12.24 7.37
C LEU A 13 -13.77 10.79 7.63
N ASP A 14 -15.06 10.48 7.75
CA ASP A 14 -15.57 9.11 7.88
C ASP A 14 -15.29 8.30 6.61
N GLU A 15 -15.56 8.87 5.43
CA GLU A 15 -15.23 8.25 4.14
C GLU A 15 -13.72 8.01 4.00
N LEU A 16 -12.90 9.02 4.32
CA LEU A 16 -11.44 8.89 4.27
C LEU A 16 -10.93 7.81 5.23
N GLU A 17 -11.52 7.68 6.42
CA GLU A 17 -11.15 6.67 7.40
C GLU A 17 -11.54 5.25 6.95
N ALA A 18 -12.66 5.10 6.25
CA ALA A 18 -13.07 3.84 5.65
C ALA A 18 -12.07 3.39 4.57
N ASP A 19 -11.66 4.30 3.68
CA ASP A 19 -10.67 4.03 2.63
C ASP A 19 -9.33 3.59 3.22
N VAL A 20 -8.84 4.28 4.26
CA VAL A 20 -7.59 3.92 4.94
C VAL A 20 -7.68 2.54 5.58
N THR A 21 -8.83 2.22 6.17
CA THR A 21 -9.07 0.92 6.79
C THR A 21 -9.07 -0.20 5.75
N GLU A 22 -9.65 0.03 4.56
CA GLU A 22 -9.60 -0.93 3.46
C GLU A 22 -8.14 -1.18 3.01
N VAL A 23 -7.35 -0.12 2.83
CA VAL A 23 -5.93 -0.25 2.44
C VAL A 23 -5.12 -1.02 3.49
N GLU A 24 -5.33 -0.75 4.77
CA GLU A 24 -4.67 -1.46 5.87
C GLU A 24 -5.06 -2.95 5.90
N GLN A 25 -6.33 -3.29 5.64
CA GLN A 25 -6.78 -4.67 5.52
C GLN A 25 -6.15 -5.39 4.33
N LEU A 26 -6.07 -4.72 3.16
CA LEU A 26 -5.40 -5.27 1.98
C LEU A 26 -3.91 -5.55 2.22
N LEU A 27 -3.25 -4.70 3.01
CA LEU A 27 -1.87 -4.91 3.43
C LEU A 27 -1.71 -6.08 4.42
N ALA A 28 -2.69 -6.30 5.30
CA ALA A 28 -2.68 -7.37 6.29
C ALA A 28 -3.00 -8.76 5.67
N ASP A 29 -3.90 -8.82 4.69
CA ASP A 29 -4.44 -10.06 4.10
C ASP A 29 -3.49 -10.77 3.09
N ASP A 30 -2.18 -10.50 3.13
CA ASP A 30 -1.11 -11.08 2.30
C ASP A 30 -1.49 -11.27 0.80
N HIS A 31 -1.88 -10.17 0.15
CA HIS A 31 -2.04 -10.10 -1.31
C HIS A 31 -2.92 -11.18 -1.93
N ARG A 32 -4.13 -11.42 -1.38
CA ARG A 32 -5.19 -11.98 -2.24
C ARG A 32 -5.37 -11.02 -3.43
N GLN A 33 -4.95 -11.45 -4.63
CA GLN A 33 -5.15 -10.74 -5.88
C GLN A 33 -6.63 -10.45 -6.06
N ARG A 34 -7.05 -9.29 -5.57
CA ARG A 34 -8.30 -8.65 -5.93
C ARG A 34 -7.91 -7.55 -6.89
N ASP A 35 -8.45 -7.62 -8.11
CA ASP A 35 -8.45 -6.48 -9.02
C ASP A 35 -9.22 -5.36 -8.32
N HIS A 36 -8.49 -4.49 -7.62
CA HIS A 36 -9.05 -3.27 -7.06
C HIS A 36 -8.90 -2.19 -8.12
N ALA A 37 -9.99 -1.47 -8.40
CA ALA A 37 -9.94 -0.31 -9.27
C ALA A 37 -8.93 0.70 -8.69
N ILE A 38 -8.21 1.43 -9.55
CA ILE A 38 -7.36 2.53 -9.08
C ILE A 38 -8.29 3.56 -8.44
N ALA A 39 -8.20 3.72 -7.12
CA ALA A 39 -8.99 4.71 -6.41
C ALA A 39 -8.64 6.11 -6.91
N ASP A 40 -9.66 6.93 -7.17
CA ASP A 40 -9.47 8.35 -7.41
C ASP A 40 -8.89 8.98 -6.15
N GLY A 41 -7.82 9.77 -6.30
CA GLY A 41 -7.18 10.43 -5.16
C GLY A 41 -8.18 11.30 -4.38
N TRP A 42 -8.17 11.18 -3.05
CA TRP A 42 -9.11 11.90 -2.18
C TRP A 42 -9.07 13.41 -2.46
N LYS A 43 -10.25 13.99 -2.70
CA LYS A 43 -10.43 15.42 -2.92
C LYS A 43 -11.22 15.99 -1.74
N PRO A 44 -10.68 16.98 -1.02
CA PRO A 44 -11.42 17.61 0.06
C PRO A 44 -12.71 18.25 -0.49
N PRO A 45 -13.83 18.19 0.24
CA PRO A 45 -15.08 18.76 -0.24
C PRO A 45 -14.93 20.27 -0.42
N ALA A 46 -15.37 20.78 -1.57
CA ALA A 46 -15.30 22.21 -1.87
C ALA A 46 -16.49 22.94 -1.21
N GLY A 47 -16.25 24.17 -0.74
CA GLY A 47 -17.33 25.06 -0.28
C GLY A 47 -17.86 24.79 1.14
N ILE A 48 -17.28 23.85 1.90
CA ILE A 48 -17.73 23.50 3.26
C ILE A 48 -16.99 24.25 4.39
N GLY A 49 -16.38 25.40 4.08
CA GLY A 49 -15.67 26.21 5.07
C GLY A 49 -14.37 25.57 5.61
N PRO A 50 -13.66 26.23 6.53
CA PRO A 50 -12.43 25.70 7.12
C PRO A 50 -12.70 24.45 7.96
N LEU A 51 -11.70 23.60 8.20
CA LEU A 51 -11.83 22.45 9.09
C LEU A 51 -12.07 22.91 10.54
N PRO A 52 -13.04 22.33 11.29
CA PRO A 52 -13.23 22.66 12.70
C PRO A 52 -12.01 22.23 13.52
N LEU A 53 -11.60 23.05 14.49
CA LEU A 53 -10.44 22.76 15.35
C LEU A 53 -10.61 21.46 16.14
N ASP A 54 -11.84 21.11 16.50
CA ASP A 54 -12.15 19.88 17.24
C ASP A 54 -11.91 18.61 16.41
N LEU A 55 -11.99 18.71 15.07
CA LEU A 55 -11.73 17.60 14.14
C LEU A 55 -10.25 17.51 13.75
N ARG A 56 -9.43 18.50 14.08
CA ARG A 56 -8.00 18.52 13.73
C ARG A 56 -7.24 17.31 14.27
N PRO A 57 -7.36 16.89 15.55
CA PRO A 57 -6.67 15.71 16.05
C PRO A 57 -7.05 14.43 15.29
N ARG A 58 -8.32 14.32 14.88
CA ARG A 58 -8.81 13.19 14.09
C ARG A 58 -8.19 13.19 12.68
N ALA A 59 -8.18 14.34 12.01
CA ALA A 59 -7.56 14.48 10.70
C ALA A 59 -6.06 14.15 10.74
N ASP A 60 -5.34 14.62 11.76
CA ASP A 60 -3.91 14.33 11.94
C ASP A 60 -3.67 12.82 12.18
N ALA A 61 -4.54 12.14 12.92
CA ALA A 61 -4.46 10.69 13.12
C ALA A 61 -4.68 9.91 11.81
N ILE A 62 -5.67 10.31 11.01
CA ILE A 62 -5.92 9.71 9.69
C ILE A 62 -4.72 9.90 8.77
N LEU A 63 -4.14 11.11 8.72
CA LEU A 63 -2.94 11.39 7.93
C LEU A 63 -1.75 10.53 8.38
N GLY A 64 -1.57 10.35 9.70
CA GLY A 64 -0.53 9.48 10.25
C GLY A 64 -0.66 8.03 9.75
N ARG A 65 -1.88 7.49 9.74
CA ARG A 65 -2.19 6.15 9.20
C ARG A 65 -1.92 6.05 7.70
N GLN A 66 -2.34 7.05 6.92
CA GLN A 66 -2.05 7.11 5.48
C GLN A 66 -0.55 7.07 5.18
N LEU A 67 0.26 7.84 5.92
CA LEU A 67 1.71 7.82 5.75
C LEU A 67 2.34 6.49 6.16
N ALA A 68 1.81 5.81 7.19
CA ALA A 68 2.25 4.48 7.58
C ALA A 68 1.92 3.43 6.51
N ALA A 69 0.69 3.46 5.98
CA ALA A 69 0.25 2.58 4.90
C ALA A 69 1.09 2.79 3.63
N ALA A 70 1.33 4.05 3.21
CA ALA A 70 2.17 4.36 2.04
C ALA A 70 3.61 3.83 2.18
N LYS A 71 4.18 3.92 3.39
CA LYS A 71 5.50 3.33 3.70
C LYS A 71 5.44 1.81 3.58
N ALA A 72 4.43 1.16 4.15
CA ALA A 72 4.26 -0.29 4.10
C ALA A 72 4.12 -0.80 2.64
N VAL A 73 3.31 -0.13 1.81
CA VAL A 73 3.18 -0.42 0.37
C VAL A 73 4.55 -0.33 -0.33
N THR A 74 5.32 0.72 -0.05
CA THR A 74 6.65 0.92 -0.67
C THR A 74 7.63 -0.19 -0.28
N LEU A 75 7.62 -0.59 1.00
CA LEU A 75 8.43 -1.68 1.53
C LEU A 75 8.04 -3.04 0.92
N ALA A 76 6.75 -3.31 0.78
CA ALA A 76 6.23 -4.51 0.15
C ALA A 76 6.68 -4.58 -1.33
N LEU A 77 6.51 -3.49 -2.08
CA LEU A 77 6.92 -3.42 -3.50
C LEU A 77 8.43 -3.63 -3.68
N ALA A 78 9.26 -3.07 -2.78
CA ALA A 78 10.70 -3.27 -2.81
C ALA A 78 11.09 -4.73 -2.57
N THR A 79 10.39 -5.42 -1.66
CA THR A 79 10.61 -6.85 -1.37
C THR A 79 10.22 -7.71 -2.56
N THR A 80 9.04 -7.49 -3.15
CA THR A 80 8.56 -8.20 -4.34
C THR A 80 9.54 -8.08 -5.50
N ARG A 81 10.10 -6.89 -5.75
CA ARG A 81 11.11 -6.67 -6.80
C ARG A 81 12.40 -7.45 -6.56
N LYS A 82 12.85 -7.58 -5.30
CA LYS A 82 14.04 -8.40 -4.97
C LYS A 82 13.78 -9.88 -5.22
N GLN A 83 12.61 -10.38 -4.82
CA GLN A 83 12.22 -11.78 -5.06
C GLN A 83 12.14 -12.09 -6.55
N ALA A 84 11.53 -11.21 -7.35
CA ALA A 84 11.49 -11.35 -8.81
C ALA A 84 12.90 -11.43 -9.41
N ARG A 85 13.84 -10.57 -8.96
CA ARG A 85 15.22 -10.59 -9.44
C ARG A 85 15.96 -11.88 -9.09
N VAL A 86 15.70 -12.47 -7.91
CA VAL A 86 16.30 -13.76 -7.53
C VAL A 86 15.71 -14.90 -8.36
N ALA A 87 14.39 -14.93 -8.53
CA ALA A 87 13.71 -15.93 -9.36
C ALA A 87 14.25 -15.92 -10.81
N SER A 88 14.35 -14.74 -11.44
CA SER A 88 14.91 -14.63 -12.80
C SER A 88 16.36 -15.10 -12.90
N LYS A 89 17.19 -14.93 -11.85
CA LYS A 89 18.56 -15.43 -11.82
C LYS A 89 18.61 -16.96 -11.70
N ILE A 90 17.72 -17.56 -10.92
CA ILE A 90 17.62 -19.02 -10.79
C ILE A 90 17.16 -19.62 -12.12
N GLU A 91 16.11 -19.08 -12.74
CA GLU A 91 15.62 -19.55 -14.05
C GLU A 91 16.70 -19.46 -15.13
N ALA A 92 17.43 -18.35 -15.22
CA ALA A 92 18.54 -18.20 -16.16
C ALA A 92 19.71 -19.15 -15.84
N GLY A 93 20.00 -19.39 -14.56
CA GLY A 93 21.01 -20.36 -14.12
C GLY A 93 20.62 -21.81 -14.41
N GLN A 94 19.32 -22.15 -14.34
CA GLN A 94 18.80 -23.48 -14.64
C GLN A 94 18.90 -23.81 -16.15
N GLN A 95 18.76 -22.81 -17.01
CA GLN A 95 18.87 -22.96 -18.47
C GLN A 95 20.32 -22.97 -18.97
N GLY A 96 21.27 -22.42 -18.18
CA GLY A 96 22.70 -22.35 -18.52
C GLY A 96 23.62 -23.24 -17.68
N ALA A 97 23.10 -24.03 -16.74
CA ALA A 97 23.91 -24.92 -15.92
C ALA A 97 24.53 -26.03 -16.79
N ALA A 98 25.81 -25.86 -17.14
CA ALA A 98 26.61 -26.91 -17.76
C ALA A 98 26.50 -28.18 -16.90
N ARG A 99 26.03 -29.27 -17.53
CA ARG A 99 25.86 -30.58 -16.89
C ARG A 99 27.17 -30.95 -16.17
N PRO A 100 27.17 -31.17 -14.84
CA PRO A 100 28.40 -31.44 -14.12
C PRO A 100 29.01 -32.75 -14.66
N ALA A 101 30.18 -32.65 -15.27
CA ALA A 101 30.96 -33.78 -15.75
C ALA A 101 32.08 -34.06 -14.73
N TYR A 102 32.03 -35.22 -14.09
CA TYR A 102 33.13 -35.71 -13.27
C TYR A 102 34.19 -36.33 -14.17
N ILE A 103 35.41 -35.83 -14.09
CA ILE A 103 36.59 -36.45 -14.70
C ILE A 103 37.21 -37.35 -13.63
N ASP A 104 37.25 -38.65 -13.90
CA ASP A 104 37.94 -39.62 -13.05
C ASP A 104 39.44 -39.55 -13.35
N CYS A 105 40.20 -39.08 -12.36
CA CYS A 105 41.65 -38.99 -12.41
C CYS A 105 42.26 -40.23 -11.74
N ALA A 106 42.12 -41.40 -12.36
CA ALA A 106 42.86 -42.59 -11.94
C ALA A 106 44.26 -42.56 -12.58
N MET A 107 45.30 -42.66 -11.73
CA MET A 107 46.72 -42.72 -12.12
C MET A 107 47.25 -44.14 -11.98
#